data_AF-A0A8T4FHR9-F1
#
_entry.id   AF-A0A8T4FHR9-F1
#
_cell.length_a   1.000
_cell.length_b   1.000
_cell.length_c   1.000
_cell.angle_alpha   90.00
_cell.angle_beta   90.00
_cell.angle_gamma   90.00
#
_symmetry.space_group_name_H-M   'P 1'
#
loop_
_entity.id
_entity.type
_entity.pdbx_description
1 polymer ?
#
loop_
_entity_poly.entity_id
_entity_poly.type
_entity_poly.pdbx_seq_one_letter_code
_entity_poly.pdbx_strand_id
1 'polypeptide(L)'
;MDMKIKFSGITVILAVLLIAFLLVAGCTQNAATQTGTQTPAATQATPVATVPTGQATAAAATQTVTPTQTATPDSSDYKVDTEFEGSGDRDVSVNLKGGIVRMLTFTQPKYADSSVVITTGDAIFVFENALSNEAKAAYTGDAGGNAGTPYIWSQAFYVPQDIETAFTIDTTGDWKADVKVPLAINSIPPVSLRGLGDAASPFFQINPGDYEIDATLENADNFGVTLMSFDGKIYPLDTPKFTDAQLNGNTREVKIPFRVEDGNNYLVNVICNGKWELTLAPAGNN
;
A
#
# COMPACT_ATOMS: atom_id res chain seq x y z
N MET A 1 -17.43 0.99 50.37
CA MET A 1 -17.74 0.65 48.97
C MET A 1 -16.74 1.41 48.11
N ASP A 2 -15.65 0.73 47.72
CA ASP A 2 -14.61 1.33 46.88
C ASP A 2 -15.02 1.20 45.40
N MET A 3 -15.25 2.34 44.76
CA MET A 3 -15.56 2.41 43.34
C MET A 3 -14.23 2.49 42.56
N LYS A 4 -13.76 1.35 42.06
CA LYS A 4 -12.65 1.30 41.10
C LYS A 4 -13.15 1.78 39.74
N ILE A 5 -12.83 3.02 39.38
CA ILE A 5 -13.00 3.54 38.02
C ILE A 5 -11.95 2.84 37.15
N LYS A 6 -12.39 1.93 36.28
CA LYS A 6 -11.54 1.34 35.24
C LYS A 6 -11.48 2.33 34.08
N PHE A 7 -10.33 2.95 33.87
CA PHE A 7 -10.05 3.70 32.65
C PHE A 7 -9.79 2.70 31.51
N SER A 8 -10.57 2.82 30.45
CA SER A 8 -10.39 2.06 29.20
C SER A 8 -9.20 2.66 28.43
N GLY A 9 -8.30 1.81 27.92
CA GLY A 9 -7.10 2.23 27.16
C GLY A 9 -7.41 3.12 25.95
N ILE A 10 -8.65 3.07 25.44
CA ILE A 10 -9.15 3.91 24.34
C ILE A 10 -9.08 5.41 24.68
N THR A 11 -9.27 5.80 25.94
CA THR A 11 -9.29 7.24 26.30
C THR A 11 -7.90 7.86 26.37
N VAL A 12 -6.85 7.05 26.57
CA VAL A 12 -5.46 7.53 26.62
C VAL A 12 -4.88 7.68 25.22
N ILE A 13 -5.21 6.76 24.30
CA ILE A 13 -4.76 6.81 22.90
C ILE A 13 -5.37 8.01 22.15
N LEU A 14 -6.64 8.33 22.40
CA LEU A 14 -7.29 9.50 21.80
C LEU A 14 -6.65 10.83 22.24
N ALA A 15 -6.13 10.91 23.47
CA ALA A 15 -5.45 12.11 23.99
C ALA A 15 -4.05 12.30 23.38
N VAL A 16 -3.35 11.21 23.04
CA VAL A 16 -2.03 11.27 22.39
C VAL A 16 -2.16 11.66 20.90
N LEU A 17 -3.18 11.16 20.20
CA LEU A 17 -3.46 11.52 18.80
C LEU A 17 -3.85 13.01 18.62
N LEU A 18 -4.54 13.61 19.58
CA LEU A 18 -4.98 15.02 19.51
C LEU A 18 -3.83 16.02 19.69
N ILE A 19 -2.75 15.65 20.39
CA ILE A 19 -1.57 16.51 20.59
C ILE A 19 -0.66 16.50 19.35
N ALA A 20 -0.60 15.39 18.61
CA ALA A 20 0.21 15.29 17.39
C ALA A 20 -0.31 16.16 16.24
N PHE A 21 -1.62 16.39 16.13
CA PHE A 21 -2.20 17.25 15.08
C PHE A 21 -2.04 18.75 15.34
N LEU A 22 -1.74 19.19 16.56
CA LEU A 22 -1.60 20.61 16.90
C LEU A 22 -0.18 21.17 16.70
N LEU A 23 0.81 20.33 16.33
CA LEU A 23 2.21 20.74 16.19
C LEU A 23 2.72 20.92 14.74
N VAL A 24 1.88 20.73 13.71
CA VAL A 24 2.31 20.89 12.30
C VAL A 24 1.81 22.19 11.65
N ALA A 25 1.04 23.01 12.37
CA ALA A 25 0.61 24.34 11.89
C ALA A 25 1.57 25.43 12.39
N GLY A 26 2.77 25.49 11.83
CA GLY A 26 3.71 26.54 12.21
C GLY A 26 5.05 26.50 11.52
N CYS A 27 5.10 26.83 10.23
CA CYS A 27 6.17 27.60 9.60
C CYS A 27 5.72 28.04 8.19
N THR A 28 5.25 29.28 8.08
CA THR A 28 5.35 30.05 6.85
C THR A 28 6.69 30.79 6.87
N GLN A 29 7.42 30.84 5.76
CA GLN A 29 7.92 32.08 5.15
C GLN A 29 8.94 31.86 4.00
N ASN A 30 8.53 32.35 2.82
CA ASN A 30 9.24 33.20 1.85
C ASN A 30 10.62 32.83 1.27
N ALA A 31 10.65 32.73 -0.07
CA ALA A 31 11.46 33.50 -1.04
C ALA A 31 11.59 32.67 -2.35
N ALA A 32 11.55 33.16 -3.59
CA ALA A 32 11.41 34.48 -4.17
C ALA A 32 10.94 34.33 -5.63
N THR A 33 10.23 35.35 -6.12
CA THR A 33 9.95 35.65 -7.53
C THR A 33 11.22 35.73 -8.39
N GLN A 34 11.21 35.11 -9.58
CA GLN A 34 11.90 35.67 -10.74
C GLN A 34 11.02 35.58 -12.00
N THR A 35 10.80 36.76 -12.56
CA THR A 35 10.19 37.05 -13.86
C THR A 35 11.31 37.07 -14.90
N GLY A 36 11.12 36.41 -16.04
CA GLY A 36 12.09 36.39 -17.14
C GLY A 36 11.44 36.09 -18.50
N THR A 37 10.97 37.16 -19.13
CA THR A 37 10.82 37.50 -20.56
C THR A 37 10.91 36.40 -21.66
N GLN A 38 9.88 36.38 -22.51
CA GLN A 38 9.79 35.72 -23.83
C GLN A 38 10.71 36.33 -24.91
N THR A 39 11.01 35.58 -25.98
CA THR A 39 11.08 35.99 -27.43
C THR A 39 11.55 34.79 -28.32
N PRO A 40 11.16 34.67 -29.62
CA PRO A 40 10.62 33.43 -30.21
C PRO A 40 11.42 32.72 -31.33
N ALA A 41 10.91 31.52 -31.66
CA ALA A 41 10.84 30.77 -32.93
C ALA A 41 12.13 30.35 -33.69
N ALA A 42 12.20 29.05 -34.00
CA ALA A 42 12.80 28.52 -35.22
C ALA A 42 12.01 27.31 -35.74
N THR A 43 11.78 27.33 -37.06
CA THR A 43 10.97 26.42 -37.89
C THR A 43 11.80 25.22 -38.39
N GLN A 44 11.10 24.19 -38.92
CA GLN A 44 11.55 23.01 -39.71
C GLN A 44 11.99 21.77 -38.90
N ALA A 45 11.65 20.52 -39.26
CA ALA A 45 10.99 19.98 -40.45
C ALA A 45 10.21 18.69 -40.13
N THR A 46 9.16 18.47 -40.92
CA THR A 46 8.30 17.28 -41.00
C THR A 46 9.07 16.04 -41.51
N PRO A 47 8.85 14.85 -40.94
CA PRO A 47 8.85 13.62 -41.71
C PRO A 47 7.42 13.09 -41.86
N VAL A 48 7.01 12.92 -43.11
CA VAL A 48 5.81 12.19 -43.51
C VAL A 48 6.03 10.71 -43.17
N ALA A 49 5.21 10.15 -42.28
CA ALA A 49 5.09 8.71 -42.10
C ALA A 49 3.76 8.24 -42.68
N THR A 50 3.87 7.47 -43.75
CA THR A 50 2.80 6.80 -44.48
C THR A 50 2.04 5.86 -43.54
N VAL A 51 0.71 6.00 -43.51
CA VAL A 51 -0.23 5.10 -42.83
C VAL A 51 -0.26 3.74 -43.55
N PRO A 52 -0.13 2.61 -42.82
CA PRO A 52 -0.81 1.38 -43.19
C PRO A 52 -2.02 1.20 -42.29
N THR A 53 -3.19 1.22 -42.91
CA THR A 53 -4.46 0.73 -42.36
C THR A 53 -4.31 -0.73 -41.94
N GLY A 54 -4.54 -1.01 -40.66
CA GLY A 54 -4.50 -2.35 -40.11
C GLY A 54 -5.10 -2.39 -38.71
N GLN A 55 -6.42 -2.39 -38.65
CA GLN A 55 -7.23 -2.60 -37.47
C GLN A 55 -6.92 -3.98 -36.87
N ALA A 56 -6.32 -4.02 -35.69
CA ALA A 56 -6.28 -5.20 -34.84
C ALA A 56 -6.48 -4.77 -33.39
N THR A 57 -7.70 -4.99 -32.91
CA THR A 57 -8.07 -4.91 -31.50
C THR A 57 -7.25 -5.95 -30.75
N ALA A 58 -6.13 -5.55 -30.14
CA ALA A 58 -5.36 -6.43 -29.29
C ALA A 58 -6.11 -6.57 -27.95
N ALA A 59 -6.76 -7.72 -27.76
CA ALA A 59 -7.27 -8.15 -26.48
C ALA A 59 -6.11 -8.14 -25.46
N ALA A 60 -6.29 -7.46 -24.34
CA ALA A 60 -5.37 -7.50 -23.21
C ALA A 60 -5.24 -8.95 -22.73
N ALA A 61 -4.12 -9.60 -23.07
CA ALA A 61 -3.82 -10.93 -22.57
C ALA A 61 -3.48 -10.79 -21.07
N THR A 62 -4.35 -11.31 -20.22
CA THR A 62 -4.14 -11.45 -18.77
C THR A 62 -3.00 -12.45 -18.57
N GLN A 63 -1.75 -11.98 -18.52
CA GLN A 63 -0.64 -12.83 -18.13
C GLN A 63 -0.77 -13.09 -16.62
N THR A 64 -1.08 -14.34 -16.27
CA THR A 64 -0.84 -14.82 -14.91
C THR A 64 0.67 -14.95 -14.76
N VAL A 65 1.29 -13.94 -14.16
CA VAL A 65 2.74 -13.91 -13.95
C VAL A 65 3.05 -14.94 -12.87
N THR A 66 3.51 -16.13 -13.26
CA THR A 66 4.14 -17.07 -12.34
C THR A 66 5.51 -16.46 -11.97
N PRO A 67 5.77 -16.16 -10.69
CA PRO A 67 7.05 -15.56 -10.29
C PRO A 67 8.19 -16.52 -10.65
N THR A 68 8.94 -16.16 -11.68
CA THR A 68 10.20 -16.83 -12.00
C THR A 68 11.26 -16.14 -11.13
N GLN A 69 11.67 -16.80 -10.04
CA GLN A 69 12.82 -16.34 -9.26
C GLN A 69 14.02 -16.16 -10.17
N THR A 70 14.54 -14.94 -10.28
CA THR A 70 15.98 -14.61 -10.23
C THR A 70 16.12 -13.10 -10.09
N ALA A 71 15.99 -12.60 -8.87
CA ALA A 71 16.85 -11.57 -8.34
C ALA A 71 17.23 -12.09 -6.96
N THR A 72 18.45 -12.61 -6.83
CA THR A 72 18.94 -13.04 -5.53
C THR A 72 19.28 -11.79 -4.74
N PRO A 73 18.59 -11.43 -3.63
CA PRO A 73 19.27 -10.69 -2.59
C PRO A 73 20.22 -11.70 -1.92
N ASP A 74 21.32 -12.04 -2.58
CA ASP A 74 22.35 -12.95 -2.04
C ASP A 74 23.28 -12.23 -1.07
N SER A 75 22.77 -11.21 -0.39
CA SER A 75 23.39 -10.71 0.83
C SER A 75 22.75 -11.45 1.99
N SER A 76 23.56 -12.25 2.67
CA SER A 76 23.25 -12.83 3.99
C SER A 76 22.82 -11.78 5.03
N ASP A 77 22.96 -10.50 4.74
CA ASP A 77 22.84 -9.41 5.71
C ASP A 77 21.39 -8.94 5.90
N TYR A 78 20.45 -9.37 5.05
CA TYR A 78 19.04 -8.98 5.11
C TYR A 78 18.09 -10.03 5.73
N LYS A 79 18.62 -11.17 6.22
CA LYS A 79 17.85 -12.39 6.54
C LYS A 79 17.25 -12.52 7.94
N VAL A 80 16.94 -11.43 8.64
CA VAL A 80 16.13 -11.58 9.87
C VAL A 80 14.65 -11.49 9.51
N ASP A 81 14.20 -12.51 8.78
CA ASP A 81 12.77 -12.82 8.69
C ASP A 81 12.33 -13.27 10.09
N THR A 82 11.20 -12.76 10.57
CA THR A 82 10.65 -13.15 11.86
C THR A 82 9.19 -13.54 11.71
N GLU A 83 8.77 -14.48 12.55
CA GLU A 83 7.43 -15.01 12.59
C GLU A 83 6.95 -15.01 14.03
N PHE A 84 5.72 -14.56 14.24
CA PHE A 84 5.04 -14.56 15.52
C PHE A 84 3.65 -15.14 15.33
N GLU A 85 3.18 -15.86 16.35
CA GLU A 85 1.82 -16.39 16.41
C GLU A 85 1.23 -16.10 17.79
N GLY A 86 -0.07 -15.90 17.84
CA GLY A 86 -0.77 -15.55 19.07
C GLY A 86 -2.28 -15.64 18.94
N SER A 87 -2.96 -15.27 20.02
CA SER A 87 -4.41 -15.18 20.11
C SER A 87 -4.76 -13.97 20.96
N GLY A 88 -5.74 -13.20 20.53
CA GLY A 88 -6.09 -11.95 21.20
C GLY A 88 -5.00 -10.88 21.06
N ASP A 89 -5.08 -9.88 21.95
CA ASP A 89 -4.13 -8.77 22.03
C ASP A 89 -2.74 -9.26 22.47
N ARG A 90 -1.69 -8.68 21.88
CA ARG A 90 -0.32 -9.01 22.24
C ARG A 90 0.68 -7.92 21.88
N ASP A 91 1.65 -7.74 22.77
CA ASP A 91 2.88 -7.02 22.47
C ASP A 91 4.01 -8.00 22.15
N VAL A 92 4.73 -7.74 21.06
CA VAL A 92 5.91 -8.50 20.62
C VAL A 92 7.03 -7.51 20.33
N SER A 93 8.26 -7.83 20.72
CA SER A 93 9.43 -7.02 20.38
C SER A 93 10.50 -7.90 19.74
N VAL A 94 11.09 -7.42 18.65
CA VAL A 94 12.08 -8.16 17.87
C VAL A 94 13.12 -7.21 17.30
N ASN A 95 14.38 -7.63 17.30
CA ASN A 95 15.44 -6.87 16.66
C ASN A 95 15.37 -7.08 15.15
N LEU A 96 15.05 -6.01 14.41
CA LEU A 96 15.04 -6.01 12.96
C LEU A 96 16.29 -5.33 12.42
N LYS A 97 16.82 -5.86 11.31
CA LYS A 97 17.84 -5.14 10.54
C LYS A 97 17.22 -3.91 9.89
N GLY A 98 17.89 -2.78 9.95
CA GLY A 98 17.42 -1.53 9.33
C GLY A 98 18.07 -1.24 7.99
N GLY A 99 17.79 -0.03 7.49
CA GLY A 99 18.14 0.39 6.14
C GLY A 99 17.31 -0.33 5.06
N ILE A 100 16.22 -1.01 5.43
CA ILE A 100 15.47 -1.87 4.52
C ILE A 100 13.97 -1.85 4.80
N VAL A 101 13.19 -1.94 3.72
CA VAL A 101 11.75 -2.14 3.76
C VAL A 101 11.41 -3.57 4.18
N ARG A 102 10.43 -3.68 5.07
CA ARG A 102 9.83 -4.92 5.55
C ARG A 102 8.38 -4.99 5.09
N MET A 103 7.92 -6.20 4.83
CA MET A 103 6.50 -6.50 4.63
C MET A 103 6.01 -7.29 5.84
N LEU A 104 5.01 -6.75 6.52
CA LEU A 104 4.16 -7.48 7.44
C LEU A 104 3.13 -8.23 6.61
N THR A 105 3.02 -9.54 6.79
CA THR A 105 1.89 -10.36 6.32
C THR A 105 1.19 -10.91 7.55
N PHE A 106 -0.07 -10.54 7.74
CA PHE A 106 -0.88 -10.95 8.88
C PHE A 106 -1.94 -11.95 8.42
N THR A 107 -1.98 -13.11 9.06
CA THR A 107 -2.84 -14.25 8.71
C THR A 107 -3.74 -14.58 9.88
N GLN A 108 -5.04 -14.61 9.67
CA GLN A 108 -6.04 -15.02 10.67
C GLN A 108 -6.81 -16.22 10.12
N PRO A 109 -7.04 -17.31 10.90
CA PRO A 109 -7.82 -18.45 10.42
C PRO A 109 -9.24 -18.09 9.99
N LYS A 110 -9.79 -17.02 10.57
CA LYS A 110 -11.05 -16.39 10.20
C LYS A 110 -10.86 -14.88 10.30
N TYR A 111 -11.57 -14.14 9.44
CA TYR A 111 -11.59 -12.69 9.54
C TYR A 111 -12.00 -12.24 10.94
N ALA A 112 -11.19 -11.36 11.53
CA ALA A 112 -11.53 -10.54 12.67
C ALA A 112 -10.89 -9.17 12.47
N ASP A 113 -11.60 -8.11 12.86
CA ASP A 113 -11.01 -6.78 12.91
C ASP A 113 -9.74 -6.85 13.78
N SER A 114 -8.68 -6.22 13.30
CA SER A 114 -7.36 -6.21 13.91
C SER A 114 -6.62 -4.93 13.57
N SER A 115 -5.74 -4.53 14.48
CA SER A 115 -4.75 -3.50 14.23
C SER A 115 -3.37 -4.00 14.62
N VAL A 116 -2.35 -3.52 13.89
CA VAL A 116 -0.94 -3.72 14.22
C VAL A 116 -0.28 -2.37 14.23
N VAL A 117 0.18 -1.96 15.41
CA VAL A 117 0.99 -0.76 15.61
C VAL A 117 2.45 -1.18 15.68
N ILE A 118 3.26 -0.71 14.75
CA ILE A 118 4.70 -0.98 14.69
C ILE A 118 5.46 0.27 15.11
N THR A 119 6.29 0.16 16.14
CA THR A 119 7.17 1.24 16.60
C THR A 119 8.62 0.85 16.37
N THR A 120 9.36 1.64 15.58
CA THR A 120 10.76 1.41 15.24
C THR A 120 11.55 2.71 15.34
N GLY A 121 12.26 2.90 16.46
CA GLY A 121 12.84 4.20 16.81
C GLY A 121 11.75 5.25 17.00
N ASP A 122 11.85 6.36 16.28
CA ASP A 122 10.86 7.45 16.30
C ASP A 122 9.70 7.23 15.28
N ALA A 123 9.78 6.18 14.45
CA ALA A 123 8.76 5.89 13.45
C ALA A 123 7.64 5.02 14.04
N ILE A 124 6.39 5.41 13.78
CA ILE A 124 5.19 4.67 14.15
C ILE A 124 4.39 4.38 12.88
N PHE A 125 4.07 3.11 12.66
CA PHE A 125 3.18 2.66 11.59
C PHE A 125 1.94 2.06 12.22
N VAL A 126 0.77 2.48 11.76
CA VAL A 126 -0.53 1.98 12.24
C VAL A 126 -1.22 1.32 11.05
N PHE A 127 -1.45 0.01 11.17
CA PHE A 127 -2.13 -0.78 10.15
C PHE A 127 -3.41 -1.37 10.73
N GLU A 128 -4.49 -1.33 9.95
CA GLU A 128 -5.81 -1.79 10.36
C GLU A 128 -6.43 -2.60 9.22
N ASN A 129 -7.06 -3.73 9.52
CA ASN A 129 -7.71 -4.56 8.50
C ASN A 129 -9.25 -4.52 8.58
N ALA A 130 -9.82 -3.37 8.91
CA ALA A 130 -11.26 -3.22 9.06
C ALA A 130 -11.97 -3.18 7.70
N LEU A 131 -12.54 -4.30 7.28
CA LEU A 131 -13.38 -4.40 6.08
C LEU A 131 -14.72 -3.63 6.27
N SER A 132 -15.27 -3.13 5.16
CA SER A 132 -16.64 -2.59 5.12
C SER A 132 -17.66 -3.69 5.46
N ASN A 133 -18.88 -3.32 5.82
CA ASN A 133 -19.91 -4.30 6.14
C ASN A 133 -20.25 -5.19 4.93
N GLU A 134 -20.28 -4.61 3.74
CA GLU A 134 -20.54 -5.29 2.47
C GLU A 134 -19.39 -6.24 2.13
N ALA A 135 -18.13 -5.84 2.33
CA ALA A 135 -16.97 -6.69 2.10
C ALA A 135 -16.90 -7.83 3.14
N LYS A 136 -17.20 -7.55 4.42
CA LYS A 136 -17.36 -8.55 5.47
C LYS A 136 -18.43 -9.57 5.08
N ALA A 137 -19.61 -9.12 4.66
CA ALA A 137 -20.69 -9.99 4.22
C ALA A 137 -20.31 -10.81 2.97
N ALA A 138 -19.61 -10.23 2.00
CA ALA A 138 -19.14 -10.96 0.83
C ALA A 138 -18.03 -11.97 1.16
N TYR A 139 -17.21 -11.70 2.17
CA TYR A 139 -16.17 -12.61 2.65
C TYR A 139 -16.72 -13.72 3.56
N THR A 140 -17.74 -13.45 4.37
CA THR A 140 -18.29 -14.38 5.38
C THR A 140 -19.60 -15.06 4.97
N GLY A 141 -20.33 -14.50 4.00
CA GLY A 141 -21.59 -15.02 3.47
C GLY A 141 -21.39 -16.07 2.37
N ASP A 142 -22.39 -16.95 2.25
CA ASP A 142 -22.46 -18.04 1.29
C ASP A 142 -21.95 -17.69 -0.13
N ALA A 143 -21.03 -18.54 -0.64
CA ALA A 143 -20.46 -18.63 -2.00
C ALA A 143 -19.03 -18.11 -2.26
N GLY A 144 -18.27 -17.66 -1.26
CA GLY A 144 -16.87 -17.26 -1.49
C GLY A 144 -15.92 -17.33 -0.30
N GLY A 145 -16.43 -17.21 0.92
CA GLY A 145 -15.68 -17.56 2.13
C GLY A 145 -15.71 -19.06 2.32
N ASN A 146 -14.76 -19.79 1.76
CA ASN A 146 -14.58 -21.19 2.11
C ASN A 146 -14.37 -21.24 3.64
N ALA A 147 -15.29 -21.87 4.37
CA ALA A 147 -15.08 -22.16 5.77
C ALA A 147 -13.71 -22.86 5.91
N GLY A 148 -12.74 -22.16 6.52
CA GLY A 148 -11.36 -22.64 6.65
C GLY A 148 -10.31 -21.96 5.73
N THR A 149 -10.68 -21.00 4.87
CA THR A 149 -9.69 -20.14 4.21
C THR A 149 -9.27 -19.01 5.14
N PRO A 150 -7.96 -18.87 5.44
CA PRO A 150 -7.49 -17.78 6.29
C PRO A 150 -7.71 -16.42 5.61
N TYR A 151 -7.99 -15.41 6.42
CA TYR A 151 -7.92 -14.03 6.01
C TYR A 151 -6.47 -13.55 6.08
N ILE A 152 -5.96 -12.98 4.98
CA ILE A 152 -4.58 -12.53 4.87
C ILE A 152 -4.59 -11.10 4.38
N TRP A 153 -3.87 -10.23 5.08
CA TRP A 153 -3.59 -8.86 4.65
C TRP A 153 -2.11 -8.54 4.85
N SER A 154 -1.59 -7.56 4.12
CA SER A 154 -0.18 -7.19 4.22
C SER A 154 0.06 -5.69 4.07
N GLN A 155 1.11 -5.20 4.71
CA GLN A 155 1.55 -3.82 4.58
C GLN A 155 3.08 -3.73 4.66
N ALA A 156 3.67 -2.88 3.83
CA ALA A 156 5.10 -2.60 3.90
C ALA A 156 5.41 -1.39 4.78
N PHE A 157 6.52 -1.47 5.53
CA PHE A 157 7.04 -0.41 6.39
C PHE A 157 8.57 -0.38 6.31
N TYR A 158 9.17 0.77 6.64
CA TYR A 158 10.63 0.94 6.61
C TYR A 158 11.22 0.85 8.01
N VAL A 159 12.32 0.09 8.15
CA VAL A 159 13.11 0.04 9.39
C VAL A 159 14.37 0.89 9.17
N PRO A 160 14.52 2.04 9.85
CA PRO A 160 15.56 3.02 9.51
C PRO A 160 16.99 2.59 9.86
N GLN A 161 17.16 1.82 10.94
CA GLN A 161 18.45 1.31 11.40
C GLN A 161 18.25 0.02 12.19
N ASP A 162 19.33 -0.72 12.44
CA ASP A 162 19.27 -1.92 13.29
C ASP A 162 18.73 -1.54 14.67
N ILE A 163 17.51 -2.00 14.97
CA ILE A 163 16.79 -1.56 16.16
C ILE A 163 15.78 -2.60 16.63
N GLU A 164 15.53 -2.61 17.94
CA GLU A 164 14.38 -3.29 18.50
C GLU A 164 13.11 -2.62 17.98
N THR A 165 12.26 -3.40 17.34
CA THR A 165 10.98 -2.97 16.79
C THR A 165 9.87 -3.62 17.59
N ALA A 166 8.97 -2.80 18.13
CA ALA A 166 7.82 -3.24 18.90
C ALA A 166 6.58 -3.35 18.00
N PHE A 167 5.81 -4.40 18.20
CA PHE A 167 4.55 -4.69 17.55
C PHE A 167 3.49 -4.80 18.63
N THR A 168 2.51 -3.92 18.60
CA THR A 168 1.30 -4.02 19.42
C THR A 168 0.16 -4.48 18.52
N ILE A 169 -0.37 -5.67 18.80
CA ILE A 169 -1.41 -6.33 18.03
C ILE A 169 -2.69 -6.28 18.86
N ASP A 170 -3.76 -5.79 18.29
CA ASP A 170 -5.11 -5.77 18.87
C ASP A 170 -6.02 -6.56 17.95
N THR A 171 -6.62 -7.66 18.45
CA THR A 171 -7.60 -8.47 17.72
C THR A 171 -8.28 -9.45 18.68
N THR A 172 -9.42 -10.02 18.30
CA THR A 172 -10.14 -11.00 19.14
C THR A 172 -9.84 -12.46 18.80
N GLY A 173 -9.07 -12.72 17.74
CA GLY A 173 -8.87 -14.06 17.17
C GLY A 173 -7.44 -14.58 17.25
N ASP A 174 -7.26 -15.82 16.79
CA ASP A 174 -5.95 -16.39 16.53
C ASP A 174 -5.31 -15.71 15.31
N TRP A 175 -4.00 -15.54 15.34
CA TRP A 175 -3.27 -14.90 14.27
C TRP A 175 -1.84 -15.43 14.17
N LYS A 176 -1.29 -15.31 12.97
CA LYS A 176 0.12 -15.46 12.64
C LYS A 176 0.56 -14.22 11.86
N ALA A 177 1.77 -13.77 12.11
CA ALA A 177 2.35 -12.66 11.40
C ALA A 177 3.80 -12.95 11.01
N ASP A 178 4.08 -12.70 9.74
CA ASP A 178 5.38 -12.83 9.11
C ASP A 178 5.91 -11.44 8.78
N VAL A 179 7.16 -11.15 9.15
CA VAL A 179 7.84 -9.92 8.77
C VAL A 179 9.07 -10.30 7.96
N LYS A 180 9.06 -9.94 6.67
CA LYS A 180 10.07 -10.37 5.69
C LYS A 180 10.52 -9.21 4.81
N VAL A 181 11.65 -9.38 4.13
CA VAL A 181 12.00 -8.50 2.99
C VAL A 181 11.02 -8.78 1.84
N PRO A 182 10.33 -7.77 1.26
CA PRO A 182 9.56 -7.97 0.05
C PRO A 182 10.45 -8.47 -1.09
N LEU A 183 10.01 -9.47 -1.84
CA LEU A 183 10.76 -9.99 -2.97
C LEU A 183 10.86 -8.95 -4.08
N ALA A 184 12.00 -8.87 -4.76
CA ALA A 184 12.10 -8.19 -6.04
C ALA A 184 11.73 -9.15 -7.16
N ILE A 185 10.74 -8.80 -7.97
CA ILE A 185 10.35 -9.52 -9.17
C ILE A 185 10.87 -8.79 -10.40
N ASN A 186 11.32 -9.55 -11.40
CA ASN A 186 11.73 -8.99 -12.68
C ASN A 186 10.50 -8.67 -13.54
N SER A 187 9.74 -7.67 -13.10
CA SER A 187 8.56 -7.17 -13.79
C SER A 187 8.71 -5.67 -14.01
N ILE A 188 8.33 -5.23 -15.21
CA ILE A 188 8.18 -3.83 -15.58
C ILE A 188 6.71 -3.61 -15.94
N PRO A 189 6.13 -2.43 -15.68
CA PRO A 189 4.76 -2.12 -16.07
C PRO A 189 4.48 -2.46 -17.55
N PRO A 190 3.29 -3.01 -17.88
CA PRO A 190 2.12 -3.08 -17.01
C PRO A 190 2.16 -4.18 -15.94
N VAL A 191 1.68 -3.87 -14.73
CA VAL A 191 1.52 -4.81 -13.60
C VAL A 191 0.09 -4.77 -13.10
N SER A 192 -0.55 -5.93 -13.00
CA SER A 192 -1.90 -6.06 -12.43
C SER A 192 -1.85 -6.75 -11.07
N LEU A 193 -2.50 -6.15 -10.08
CA LEU A 193 -2.60 -6.64 -8.71
C LEU A 193 -4.09 -6.72 -8.32
N ARG A 194 -4.41 -7.60 -7.38
CA ARG A 194 -5.76 -7.69 -6.80
C ARG A 194 -5.70 -8.13 -5.36
N GLY A 195 -6.69 -7.74 -4.58
CA GLY A 195 -6.75 -8.08 -3.17
C GLY A 195 -8.12 -7.81 -2.56
N LEU A 196 -8.21 -8.14 -1.28
CA LEU A 196 -9.32 -7.80 -0.38
C LEU A 196 -8.67 -7.23 0.87
N GLY A 197 -9.13 -6.06 1.30
CA GLY A 197 -8.47 -5.35 2.40
C GLY A 197 -7.13 -4.74 1.97
N ASP A 198 -6.30 -4.44 2.96
CA ASP A 198 -4.94 -3.95 2.76
C ASP A 198 -4.01 -5.00 2.14
N ALA A 199 -3.18 -4.60 1.19
CA ALA A 199 -2.09 -5.45 0.70
C ALA A 199 -0.89 -4.65 0.19
N ALA A 200 0.29 -5.24 0.35
CA ALA A 200 1.54 -4.80 -0.24
C ALA A 200 1.96 -5.75 -1.39
N SER A 201 2.50 -5.19 -2.47
CA SER A 201 3.09 -5.97 -3.57
C SER A 201 4.55 -6.35 -3.28
N PRO A 202 5.11 -7.32 -4.02
CA PRO A 202 6.56 -7.40 -4.21
C PRO A 202 7.11 -6.12 -4.84
N PHE A 203 8.43 -5.93 -4.75
CA PHE A 203 9.14 -4.90 -5.50
C PHE A 203 9.16 -5.24 -7.00
N PHE A 204 8.91 -4.27 -7.85
CA PHE A 204 9.07 -4.35 -9.31
C PHE A 204 9.72 -3.06 -9.83
N GLN A 205 10.31 -3.14 -11.02
CA GLN A 205 11.06 -2.02 -11.58
C GLN A 205 10.11 -1.06 -12.31
N ILE A 206 10.17 0.23 -11.98
CA ILE A 206 9.50 1.29 -12.72
C ILE A 206 10.57 2.23 -13.27
N ASN A 207 10.55 2.47 -14.57
CA ASN A 207 11.46 3.42 -15.21
C ASN A 207 10.94 4.86 -15.06
N PRO A 208 11.76 5.89 -15.30
CA PRO A 208 11.27 7.25 -15.36
C PRO A 208 10.16 7.41 -16.41
N GLY A 209 9.12 8.15 -16.09
CA GLY A 209 7.99 8.39 -17.00
C GLY A 209 6.69 8.74 -16.30
N ASP A 210 5.67 9.00 -17.11
CA ASP A 210 4.30 9.20 -16.67
C ASP A 210 3.55 7.86 -16.70
N TYR A 211 2.81 7.59 -15.62
CA TYR A 211 2.11 6.34 -15.38
C TYR A 211 0.67 6.62 -14.92
N GLU A 212 -0.19 5.63 -15.07
CA GLU A 212 -1.55 5.63 -14.55
C GLU A 212 -1.82 4.31 -13.81
N ILE A 213 -2.52 4.40 -12.68
CA ILE A 213 -3.15 3.25 -12.05
C ILE A 213 -4.64 3.29 -12.39
N ASP A 214 -5.10 2.27 -13.11
CA ASP A 214 -6.51 1.94 -13.30
C ASP A 214 -6.93 0.96 -12.20
N ALA A 215 -7.79 1.38 -11.27
CA ALA A 215 -8.27 0.55 -10.18
C ALA A 215 -9.79 0.34 -10.24
N THR A 216 -10.21 -0.91 -10.07
CA THR A 216 -11.61 -1.32 -9.90
C THR A 216 -11.83 -1.72 -8.44
N LEU A 217 -12.83 -1.13 -7.80
CA LEU A 217 -13.14 -1.32 -6.38
C LEU A 217 -14.54 -1.90 -6.22
N GLU A 218 -14.70 -2.92 -5.37
CA GLU A 218 -15.99 -3.54 -5.04
C GLU A 218 -16.14 -3.58 -3.53
N ASN A 219 -17.29 -3.13 -3.02
CA ASN A 219 -17.59 -3.08 -1.59
C ASN A 219 -16.54 -2.31 -0.74
N ALA A 220 -15.91 -1.28 -1.30
CA ALA A 220 -14.92 -0.46 -0.59
C ALA A 220 -15.44 0.97 -0.37
N ASP A 221 -15.34 1.52 0.82
CA ASP A 221 -15.58 2.95 1.08
C ASP A 221 -14.30 3.73 1.40
N ASN A 222 -13.19 3.00 1.57
CA ASN A 222 -11.86 3.53 1.77
C ASN A 222 -10.91 2.91 0.73
N PHE A 223 -10.12 3.76 0.07
CA PHE A 223 -9.08 3.34 -0.87
C PHE A 223 -7.93 4.35 -0.90
N GLY A 224 -6.72 3.85 -0.76
CA GLY A 224 -5.48 4.59 -0.86
C GLY A 224 -4.40 3.73 -1.51
N VAL A 225 -3.53 4.37 -2.28
CA VAL A 225 -2.40 3.70 -2.92
C VAL A 225 -1.16 4.56 -2.69
N THR A 226 -0.08 3.92 -2.29
CA THR A 226 1.23 4.55 -2.18
C THR A 226 2.28 3.70 -2.87
N LEU A 227 3.29 4.36 -3.44
CA LEU A 227 4.51 3.68 -3.86
C LEU A 227 5.55 3.83 -2.74
N MET A 228 6.25 2.74 -2.45
CA MET A 228 7.42 2.77 -1.56
C MET A 228 8.63 2.29 -2.35
N SER A 229 9.69 3.09 -2.39
CA SER A 229 10.95 2.68 -2.98
C SER A 229 11.73 1.74 -2.06
N PHE A 230 12.73 1.06 -2.61
CA PHE A 230 13.57 0.11 -1.86
C PHE A 230 14.27 0.71 -0.63
N ASP A 231 14.56 2.01 -0.64
CA ASP A 231 15.16 2.77 0.45
C ASP A 231 14.13 3.27 1.50
N GLY A 232 12.85 2.92 1.35
CA GLY A 232 11.78 3.26 2.28
C GLY A 232 11.13 4.61 2.07
N LYS A 233 11.48 5.37 1.03
CA LYS A 233 10.79 6.62 0.72
C LYS A 233 9.38 6.33 0.20
N ILE A 234 8.40 7.03 0.79
CA ILE A 234 6.98 6.90 0.45
C ILE A 234 6.59 8.01 -0.53
N TYR A 235 5.94 7.61 -1.60
CA TYR A 235 5.34 8.49 -2.61
C TYR A 235 3.82 8.33 -2.51
N PRO A 236 3.13 9.20 -1.76
CA PRO A 236 1.68 9.16 -1.72
C PRO A 236 1.14 9.52 -3.10
N LEU A 237 0.20 8.72 -3.60
CA LEU A 237 -0.50 9.03 -4.84
C LEU A 237 -1.79 9.79 -4.52
N ASP A 238 -2.21 10.67 -5.42
CA ASP A 238 -3.44 11.45 -5.24
C ASP A 238 -4.66 10.55 -5.52
N THR A 239 -5.07 9.79 -4.50
CA THR A 239 -6.22 8.91 -4.60
C THR A 239 -7.51 9.70 -4.38
N PRO A 240 -8.51 9.57 -5.28
CA PRO A 240 -9.76 10.31 -5.14
C PRO A 240 -10.49 9.91 -3.86
N LYS A 241 -10.95 10.90 -3.10
CA LYS A 241 -11.81 10.68 -1.94
C LYS A 241 -13.22 10.37 -2.42
N PHE A 242 -13.83 9.33 -1.84
CA PHE A 242 -15.22 8.99 -2.13
C PHE A 242 -16.17 9.86 -1.31
N THR A 243 -17.28 10.23 -1.93
CA THR A 243 -18.42 10.88 -1.27
C THR A 243 -19.41 9.83 -0.79
N ASP A 244 -20.21 10.14 0.23
CA ASP A 244 -21.23 9.24 0.80
C ASP A 244 -22.19 8.67 -0.27
N ALA A 245 -22.52 9.47 -1.29
CA ALA A 245 -23.38 9.05 -2.40
C ALA A 245 -22.77 7.92 -3.26
N GLN A 246 -21.44 7.76 -3.23
CA GLN A 246 -20.71 6.73 -3.97
C GLN A 246 -20.55 5.43 -3.16
N LEU A 247 -20.91 5.41 -1.87
CA LEU A 247 -20.66 4.29 -0.94
C LEU A 247 -21.67 3.13 -1.04
N ASN A 248 -22.68 3.22 -1.92
CA ASN A 248 -23.77 2.24 -2.00
C ASN A 248 -23.41 0.98 -2.81
N GLY A 249 -22.44 0.18 -2.35
CA GLY A 249 -22.23 -1.22 -2.77
C GLY A 249 -21.89 -1.46 -4.25
N ASN A 250 -21.58 -0.42 -5.03
CA ASN A 250 -21.31 -0.54 -6.46
C ASN A 250 -19.82 -0.71 -6.74
N THR A 251 -19.53 -1.43 -7.84
CA THR A 251 -18.22 -1.43 -8.49
C THR A 251 -17.87 -0.01 -8.95
N ARG A 252 -16.63 0.42 -8.68
CA ARG A 252 -16.12 1.75 -9.04
C ARG A 252 -14.81 1.63 -9.78
N GLU A 253 -14.60 2.52 -10.74
CA GLU A 253 -13.33 2.67 -11.45
C GLU A 253 -12.66 3.97 -11.01
N VAL A 254 -11.35 3.90 -10.77
CA VAL A 254 -10.51 4.99 -10.29
C VAL A 254 -9.27 5.05 -11.17
N LYS A 255 -8.93 6.26 -11.64
CA LYS A 255 -7.70 6.55 -12.38
C LYS A 255 -6.79 7.43 -11.54
N ILE A 256 -5.56 7.01 -11.31
CA ILE A 256 -4.58 7.76 -10.52
C ILE A 256 -3.35 8.00 -11.39
N PRO A 257 -3.22 9.19 -12.00
CA PRO A 257 -2.02 9.56 -12.73
C PRO A 257 -0.88 9.87 -11.76
N PHE A 258 0.34 9.48 -12.10
CA PHE A 258 1.53 9.82 -11.34
C PHE A 258 2.77 9.84 -12.23
N ARG A 259 3.84 10.46 -11.75
CA ARG A 259 5.10 10.57 -12.46
C ARG A 259 6.24 10.00 -11.62
N VAL A 260 7.08 9.22 -12.27
CA VAL A 260 8.34 8.70 -11.72
C VAL A 260 9.48 9.48 -12.33
N GLU A 261 10.22 10.22 -11.51
CA GLU A 261 11.38 11.01 -11.97
C GLU A 261 12.62 10.12 -12.12
N ASP A 262 12.84 9.21 -11.16
CA ASP A 262 13.99 8.33 -11.10
C ASP A 262 13.56 6.86 -11.15
N GLY A 263 14.15 6.10 -12.07
CA GLY A 263 13.87 4.68 -12.22
C GLY A 263 14.41 3.91 -11.03
N ASN A 264 13.57 3.11 -10.39
CA ASN A 264 13.95 2.31 -9.23
C ASN A 264 13.03 1.10 -9.07
N ASN A 265 13.31 0.28 -8.06
CA ASN A 265 12.40 -0.73 -7.57
C ASN A 265 11.40 -0.08 -6.60
N TYR A 266 10.13 -0.27 -6.92
CA TYR A 266 9.01 0.21 -6.12
C TYR A 266 8.12 -0.97 -5.75
N LEU A 267 7.49 -0.90 -4.59
CA LEU A 267 6.32 -1.71 -4.27
C LEU A 267 5.10 -0.81 -4.15
N VAL A 268 3.93 -1.41 -4.30
CA VAL A 268 2.63 -0.76 -4.11
C VAL A 268 2.10 -1.20 -2.75
N ASN A 269 1.79 -0.23 -1.89
CA ASN A 269 0.97 -0.44 -0.69
C ASN A 269 -0.44 0.05 -0.99
N VAL A 270 -1.43 -0.84 -0.86
CA VAL A 270 -2.85 -0.54 -0.99
C VAL A 270 -3.48 -0.54 0.40
N ILE A 271 -4.16 0.56 0.73
CA ILE A 271 -5.07 0.63 1.88
C ILE A 271 -6.48 0.53 1.30
N CYS A 272 -7.24 -0.47 1.71
CA CYS A 272 -8.60 -0.67 1.21
C CYS A 272 -9.42 -1.46 2.21
N ASN A 273 -10.72 -1.19 2.30
CA ASN A 273 -11.63 -1.98 3.13
C ASN A 273 -12.62 -2.83 2.32
N GLY A 274 -12.37 -3.01 1.03
CA GLY A 274 -13.13 -3.88 0.14
C GLY A 274 -12.23 -4.65 -0.81
N LYS A 275 -12.83 -5.22 -1.86
CA LYS A 275 -12.07 -5.87 -2.93
C LYS A 275 -11.56 -4.81 -3.89
N TRP A 276 -10.40 -5.08 -4.46
CA TRP A 276 -9.82 -4.21 -5.46
C TRP A 276 -9.04 -5.03 -6.48
N GLU A 277 -9.00 -4.51 -7.70
CA GLU A 277 -8.10 -4.88 -8.78
C GLU A 277 -7.47 -3.60 -9.27
N LEU A 278 -6.15 -3.57 -9.49
CA LEU A 278 -5.46 -2.42 -10.04
C LEU A 278 -4.53 -2.85 -11.16
N THR A 279 -4.38 -2.00 -12.15
CA THR A 279 -3.38 -2.13 -13.21
C THR A 279 -2.58 -0.85 -13.25
N LEU A 280 -1.28 -0.97 -13.01
CA LEU A 280 -0.32 0.10 -13.18
C LEU A 280 0.31 -0.05 -14.56
N ALA A 281 0.19 0.97 -15.41
CA ALA A 281 0.74 0.98 -16.76
C ALA A 281 1.35 2.36 -17.11
N PRO A 282 2.25 2.45 -18.09
CA PRO A 282 2.62 3.74 -18.67
C PRO A 282 1.35 4.51 -19.06
N ALA A 283 1.30 5.80 -18.77
CA ALA A 283 0.14 6.61 -19.12
C ALA A 283 -0.08 6.53 -20.64
N GLY A 284 -1.32 6.24 -21.05
CA GLY A 284 -1.67 6.33 -22.47
C GLY A 284 -1.39 7.75 -22.95
N ASN A 285 -0.63 7.91 -24.04
CA ASN A 285 -0.49 9.19 -24.72
C ASN A 285 -1.90 9.63 -25.17
N ASN A 286 -2.57 10.46 -24.37
CA ASN A 286 -3.78 11.16 -24.79
C ASN A 286 -3.45 12.23 -25.82
#